data_AF-A0A2E5X8I9-F1
#
_entry.id   AF-A0A2E5X8I9-F1
#
_cell.length_a   1.000
_cell.length_b   1.000
_cell.length_c   1.000
_cell.angle_alpha   90.00
_cell.angle_beta   90.00
_cell.angle_gamma   90.00
#
_symmetry.space_group_name_H-M   'P 1'
#
loop_
_entity.id
_entity.type
_entity.pdbx_description
1 polymer ?
#
loop_
_entity_poly.entity_id
_entity_poly.type
_entity_poly.pdbx_seq_one_letter_code
_entity_poly.pdbx_strand_id
1 'polypeptide(L)'
;MDFSIGNSSRPRNQKKSAPTSGRAIAGWLMTAVAPFGENEEHALDQALVELGLGDARLVQGEGAMLPMGFEPGTPQDLPMGTLVECHLSKATVHSSGIASAGVAWALCVTPEGDECAIVSTMSHQGSMEECEIELRRNLQRKLGNRDLELRKSDDGSALFECAVDEIEAQEGFHGVVLAALILPNSLNIGGSSGPTRSRNMGVSSIGGSLGGPSGLGGSGQSDFGF
;
A
#
# COMPACT_ATOMS: atom_id res chain seq x y z
N MET A 1 -32.98 -31.44 54.01
CA MET A 1 -33.97 -31.12 52.97
C MET A 1 -33.30 -31.44 51.65
N ASP A 2 -33.66 -32.57 51.04
CA ASP A 2 -33.25 -32.95 49.68
C ASP A 2 -34.25 -32.41 48.68
N PHE A 3 -33.79 -31.81 47.59
CA PHE A 3 -34.53 -31.72 46.32
C PHE A 3 -33.58 -31.54 45.11
N SER A 4 -33.46 -32.63 44.36
CA SER A 4 -33.24 -32.82 42.91
C SER A 4 -32.18 -32.05 42.10
N ILE A 5 -31.30 -32.89 41.56
CA ILE A 5 -30.46 -32.82 40.35
C ILE A 5 -31.25 -32.37 39.10
N GLY A 6 -30.63 -31.46 38.33
CA GLY A 6 -31.00 -31.12 36.95
C GLY A 6 -29.75 -31.07 36.07
N ASN A 7 -29.61 -32.06 35.19
CA ASN A 7 -28.55 -32.18 34.19
C ASN A 7 -28.94 -31.44 32.90
N SER A 8 -28.07 -30.60 32.34
CA SER A 8 -28.01 -30.37 30.89
C SER A 8 -26.65 -29.83 30.45
N SER A 9 -25.83 -30.76 29.99
CA SER A 9 -24.76 -30.54 29.02
C SER A 9 -25.28 -29.82 27.76
N ARG A 10 -24.61 -28.76 27.29
CA ARG A 10 -24.07 -28.63 25.92
C ARG A 10 -23.37 -27.27 25.66
N PRO A 11 -22.49 -27.22 24.62
CA PRO A 11 -21.31 -26.37 24.56
C PRO A 11 -21.50 -25.18 23.61
N ARG A 12 -20.57 -24.22 23.63
CA ARG A 12 -20.03 -23.60 22.41
C ARG A 12 -18.92 -22.63 22.73
N ASN A 13 -17.70 -23.06 22.42
CA ASN A 13 -16.76 -22.34 21.57
C ASN A 13 -17.11 -20.86 21.37
N GLN A 14 -16.73 -20.00 22.33
CA GLN A 14 -16.66 -18.57 22.07
C GLN A 14 -15.51 -18.40 21.07
N LYS A 15 -15.85 -18.37 19.77
CA LYS A 15 -15.00 -17.74 18.77
C LYS A 15 -14.66 -16.37 19.33
N LYS A 16 -13.39 -16.13 19.64
CA LYS A 16 -12.87 -14.78 19.83
C LYS A 16 -13.30 -14.01 18.58
N SER A 17 -14.22 -13.07 18.75
CA SER A 17 -14.49 -12.07 17.72
C SER A 17 -13.17 -11.39 17.42
N ALA A 18 -12.65 -11.57 16.21
CA ALA A 18 -11.54 -10.78 15.70
C ALA A 18 -11.86 -9.29 15.93
N PRO A 19 -10.87 -8.46 16.28
CA PRO A 19 -11.11 -7.05 16.53
C PRO A 19 -11.65 -6.38 15.26
N THR A 20 -12.96 -6.14 15.22
CA THR A 20 -13.60 -5.34 14.18
C THR A 20 -13.34 -3.88 14.51
N SER A 21 -12.34 -3.28 13.84
CA SER A 21 -12.27 -1.86 13.43
C SER A 21 -10.83 -1.48 13.05
N GLY A 22 -10.25 -2.21 12.10
CA GLY A 22 -9.24 -1.58 11.24
C GLY A 22 -9.98 -0.57 10.37
N ARG A 23 -9.52 0.68 10.33
CA ARG A 23 -10.00 1.67 9.35
C ARG A 23 -9.84 1.05 7.95
N ALA A 24 -10.92 0.99 7.16
CA ALA A 24 -10.85 0.44 5.81
C ALA A 24 -9.74 1.14 5.01
N ILE A 25 -8.88 0.33 4.37
CA ILE A 25 -7.75 0.81 3.58
C ILE A 25 -8.21 0.78 2.12
N ALA A 26 -8.68 1.92 1.65
CA ALA A 26 -9.03 2.09 0.24
C ALA A 26 -7.76 2.09 -0.62
N GLY A 27 -7.77 1.32 -1.70
CA GLY A 27 -6.72 1.35 -2.71
C GLY A 27 -7.26 1.16 -4.11
N TRP A 28 -6.52 1.63 -5.11
CA TRP A 28 -6.97 1.63 -6.50
C TRP A 28 -5.83 1.29 -7.45
N LEU A 29 -6.21 0.78 -8.62
CA LEU A 29 -5.29 0.46 -9.70
C LEU A 29 -5.14 1.65 -10.65
N MET A 30 -3.92 1.90 -11.11
CA MET A 30 -3.65 2.87 -12.19
C MET A 30 -2.54 2.36 -13.10
N THR A 31 -2.55 2.84 -14.34
CA THR A 31 -1.47 2.65 -15.31
C THR A 31 -1.08 4.01 -15.89
N ALA A 32 0.16 4.10 -16.37
CA ALA A 32 0.68 5.28 -17.04
C ALA A 32 1.77 4.89 -18.04
N VAL A 33 1.92 5.67 -19.10
CA VAL A 33 2.83 5.38 -20.21
C VAL A 33 3.55 6.66 -20.61
N ALA A 34 4.88 6.63 -20.56
CA ALA A 34 5.73 7.72 -21.03
C ALA A 34 6.54 7.28 -22.26
N PRO A 35 6.17 7.72 -23.48
CA PRO A 35 6.82 7.26 -24.71
C PRO A 35 8.08 8.04 -25.14
N PHE A 36 8.37 9.18 -24.52
CA PHE A 36 9.37 10.14 -25.01
C PHE A 36 10.42 10.52 -23.95
N GLY A 37 11.07 9.54 -23.33
CA GLY A 37 12.21 9.82 -22.45
C GLY A 37 13.51 10.00 -23.24
N GLU A 38 14.26 11.05 -22.92
CA GLU A 38 15.66 11.18 -23.37
C GLU A 38 16.54 10.09 -22.74
N ASN A 39 16.19 9.66 -21.52
CA ASN A 39 16.74 8.51 -20.82
C ASN A 39 15.60 7.78 -20.06
N GLU A 40 15.92 6.63 -19.47
CA GLU A 40 14.94 5.84 -18.70
C GLU A 40 14.40 6.60 -17.49
N GLU A 41 15.23 7.41 -16.82
CA GLU A 41 14.84 8.15 -15.61
C GLU A 41 13.82 9.25 -15.91
N HIS A 42 13.98 9.97 -17.02
CA HIS A 42 13.05 11.00 -17.49
C HIS A 42 11.71 10.40 -17.92
N ALA A 43 11.72 9.27 -18.63
CA ALA A 43 10.49 8.56 -18.94
C ALA A 43 9.80 8.03 -17.68
N LEU A 44 10.57 7.53 -16.72
CA LEU A 44 10.01 7.06 -15.45
C LEU A 44 9.36 8.20 -14.65
N ASP A 45 10.05 9.33 -14.53
CA ASP A 45 9.53 10.52 -13.84
C ASP A 45 8.24 11.02 -14.49
N GLN A 46 8.22 11.15 -15.83
CA GLN A 46 7.03 11.51 -16.58
C GLN A 46 5.88 10.52 -16.35
N ALA A 47 6.15 9.21 -16.37
CA ALA A 47 5.14 8.19 -16.11
C ALA A 47 4.60 8.28 -14.67
N LEU A 48 5.45 8.62 -13.69
CA LEU A 48 5.01 8.83 -12.30
C LEU A 48 4.12 10.07 -12.16
N VAL A 49 4.42 11.16 -12.88
CA VAL A 49 3.56 12.35 -12.92
C VAL A 49 2.19 12.01 -13.49
N GLU A 50 2.13 11.28 -14.60
CA GLU A 50 0.87 10.86 -15.23
C GLU A 50 0.06 9.89 -14.37
N LEU A 51 0.74 9.04 -13.60
CA LEU A 51 0.12 8.14 -12.63
C LEU A 51 -0.42 8.88 -11.38
N GLY A 52 -0.14 10.17 -11.22
CA GLY A 52 -0.49 10.96 -10.04
C GLY A 52 0.42 10.71 -8.83
N LEU A 53 1.59 10.12 -9.06
CA LEU A 53 2.59 9.76 -8.04
C LEU A 53 3.87 10.59 -8.10
N GLY A 54 4.01 11.50 -9.07
CA GLY A 54 5.23 12.30 -9.28
C GLY A 54 5.65 13.13 -8.07
N ASP A 55 4.67 13.68 -7.33
CA ASP A 55 4.94 14.47 -6.11
C ASP A 55 4.90 13.63 -4.82
N ALA A 56 4.72 12.31 -4.91
CA ALA A 56 4.58 11.43 -3.76
C ALA A 56 5.91 10.73 -3.42
N ARG A 57 6.07 10.36 -2.15
CA ARG A 57 7.17 9.50 -1.70
C ARG A 57 6.70 8.05 -1.69
N LEU A 58 7.23 7.26 -2.61
CA LEU A 58 6.79 5.88 -2.79
C LEU A 58 7.50 4.93 -1.83
N VAL A 59 6.71 4.06 -1.21
CA VAL A 59 7.16 2.90 -0.44
C VAL A 59 6.69 1.67 -1.19
N GLN A 60 7.61 0.97 -1.84
CA GLN A 60 7.25 -0.21 -2.61
C GLN A 60 6.96 -1.39 -1.68
N GLY A 61 5.74 -1.93 -1.78
CA GLY A 61 5.35 -3.12 -1.03
C GLY A 61 5.97 -4.38 -1.65
N GLU A 62 6.86 -5.03 -0.90
CA GLU A 62 7.40 -6.34 -1.26
C GLU A 62 6.58 -7.45 -0.58
N GLY A 63 5.67 -8.07 -1.34
CA GLY A 63 4.79 -9.11 -0.83
C GLY A 63 3.58 -9.31 -1.71
N ALA A 64 2.89 -10.44 -1.50
CA ALA A 64 1.64 -10.74 -2.21
C ALA A 64 0.40 -10.47 -1.37
N MET A 65 0.53 -10.15 -0.08
CA MET A 65 -0.60 -9.90 0.82
C MET A 65 -0.80 -8.39 0.96
N LEU A 66 -2.04 -7.95 0.82
CA LEU A 66 -2.43 -6.58 1.10
C LEU A 66 -2.82 -6.42 2.57
N PRO A 67 -2.80 -5.19 3.10
CA PRO A 67 -3.27 -4.91 4.46
C PRO A 67 -4.68 -5.43 4.72
N MET A 68 -4.92 -5.91 5.94
CA MET A 68 -6.25 -6.35 6.36
C MET A 68 -7.25 -5.20 6.30
N GLY A 69 -8.45 -5.47 5.78
CA GLY A 69 -9.46 -4.43 5.53
C GLY A 69 -9.20 -3.59 4.27
N PHE A 70 -8.42 -4.12 3.32
CA PHE A 70 -8.32 -3.56 1.97
C PHE A 70 -9.70 -3.56 1.29
N GLU A 71 -10.05 -2.42 0.71
CA GLU A 71 -11.26 -2.25 -0.10
C GLU A 71 -10.90 -1.52 -1.41
N PRO A 72 -11.50 -1.89 -2.55
CA PRO A 72 -11.32 -1.15 -3.78
C PRO A 72 -11.89 0.26 -3.63
N GLY A 73 -11.06 1.25 -3.90
CA GLY A 73 -11.40 2.67 -3.88
C GLY A 73 -11.32 3.30 -5.26
N THR A 74 -11.71 4.56 -5.34
CA THR A 74 -11.50 5.38 -6.54
C THR A 74 -10.20 6.19 -6.40
N PRO A 75 -9.50 6.48 -7.51
CA PRO A 75 -8.37 7.40 -7.52
C PRO A 75 -8.71 8.75 -6.87
N GLN A 76 -7.77 9.28 -6.09
CA GLN A 76 -7.89 10.57 -5.41
C GLN A 76 -6.57 11.33 -5.50
N ASP A 77 -6.67 12.66 -5.52
CA ASP A 77 -5.49 13.53 -5.50
C ASP A 77 -4.75 13.40 -4.16
N LEU A 78 -3.44 13.19 -4.24
CA LEU A 78 -2.57 13.03 -3.08
C LEU A 78 -1.82 14.34 -2.82
N PRO A 79 -1.78 14.83 -1.57
CA PRO A 79 -0.95 15.99 -1.24
C PRO A 79 0.53 15.73 -1.55
N MET A 80 1.24 16.74 -2.05
CA MET A 80 2.67 16.65 -2.32
C MET A 80 3.45 16.20 -1.08
N GLY A 81 4.44 15.32 -1.28
CA GLY A 81 5.28 14.75 -0.24
C GLY A 81 4.63 13.64 0.59
N THR A 82 3.39 13.24 0.28
CA THR A 82 2.70 12.15 0.97
C THR A 82 3.49 10.85 0.82
N LEU A 83 3.63 10.10 1.92
CA LEU A 83 4.21 8.76 1.90
C LEU A 83 3.14 7.76 1.47
N VAL A 84 3.33 7.13 0.32
CA VAL A 84 2.34 6.26 -0.31
C VAL A 84 2.92 4.87 -0.44
N GLU A 85 2.26 3.87 0.14
CA GLU A 85 2.59 2.49 -0.16
C GLU A 85 2.00 2.10 -1.51
N CYS A 86 2.78 1.45 -2.35
CA CYS A 86 2.28 0.96 -3.63
C CYS A 86 2.94 -0.36 -4.05
N HIS A 87 2.19 -1.18 -4.77
CA HIS A 87 2.74 -2.31 -5.51
C HIS A 87 2.88 -1.89 -6.97
N LEU A 88 4.10 -1.51 -7.35
CA LEU A 88 4.43 -1.01 -8.68
C LEU A 88 5.06 -2.13 -9.54
N SER A 89 4.67 -2.16 -10.81
CA SER A 89 5.37 -2.85 -11.88
C SER A 89 5.86 -1.84 -12.90
N LYS A 90 7.05 -2.08 -13.46
CA LYS A 90 7.67 -1.24 -14.48
C LYS A 90 8.17 -2.14 -15.61
N ALA A 91 7.86 -1.76 -16.85
CA ALA A 91 8.53 -2.30 -18.01
C ALA A 91 9.05 -1.15 -18.88
N THR A 92 10.18 -1.37 -19.53
CA THR A 92 10.89 -0.35 -20.31
C THR A 92 11.23 -0.89 -21.68
N VAL A 93 11.18 -0.01 -22.68
CA VAL A 93 11.54 -0.33 -24.05
C VAL A 93 12.38 0.80 -24.63
N HIS A 94 13.28 0.47 -25.56
CA HIS A 94 14.17 1.46 -26.18
C HIS A 94 14.34 1.14 -27.66
N SER A 95 14.20 2.16 -28.51
CA SER A 95 14.28 2.12 -29.97
C SER A 95 13.27 1.25 -30.72
N SER A 96 13.03 0.00 -30.27
CA SER A 96 12.13 -0.95 -30.93
C SER A 96 11.55 -1.96 -29.94
N GLY A 97 10.34 -2.44 -30.20
CA GLY A 97 9.67 -3.49 -29.41
C GLY A 97 8.44 -2.97 -28.67
N ILE A 98 7.83 -3.87 -27.91
CA ILE A 98 6.67 -3.59 -27.06
C ILE A 98 6.98 -4.07 -25.65
N ALA A 99 6.65 -3.25 -24.67
CA ALA A 99 6.72 -3.61 -23.26
C ALA A 99 5.36 -3.38 -22.62
N SER A 100 5.00 -4.22 -21.66
CA SER A 100 3.75 -4.12 -20.91
C SER A 100 3.99 -4.28 -19.41
N ALA A 101 3.20 -3.58 -18.63
CA ALA A 101 3.21 -3.70 -17.18
C ALA A 101 1.78 -3.85 -16.67
N GLY A 102 1.63 -4.70 -15.66
CA GLY A 102 0.33 -4.99 -15.09
C GLY A 102 0.36 -5.18 -13.58
N VAL A 103 -0.76 -4.85 -12.96
CA VAL A 103 -1.04 -5.10 -11.56
C VAL A 103 -2.47 -5.61 -11.40
N ALA A 104 -2.66 -6.57 -10.51
CA ALA A 104 -3.96 -7.15 -10.21
C ALA A 104 -4.11 -7.43 -8.73
N TRP A 105 -5.33 -7.29 -8.23
CA TRP A 105 -5.68 -7.65 -6.86
C TRP A 105 -6.88 -8.58 -6.84
N ALA A 106 -7.01 -9.34 -5.75
CA ALA A 106 -8.20 -10.13 -5.47
C ALA A 106 -8.53 -10.10 -3.97
N LEU A 107 -9.82 -10.04 -3.65
CA LEU A 107 -10.33 -10.31 -2.31
C LEU A 107 -10.54 -11.81 -2.14
N CYS A 108 -10.06 -12.34 -1.01
CA CYS A 108 -10.02 -13.77 -0.78
C CYS A 108 -10.39 -14.10 0.67
N VAL A 109 -10.72 -15.36 0.90
CA VAL A 109 -10.96 -15.91 2.23
C VAL A 109 -9.94 -17.00 2.47
N THR A 110 -9.30 -16.94 3.64
CA THR A 110 -8.37 -17.97 4.10
C THR A 110 -9.12 -19.24 4.51
N PRO A 111 -8.46 -20.41 4.59
CA PRO A 111 -9.07 -21.64 5.11
C PRO A 111 -9.66 -21.49 6.52
N GLU A 112 -9.12 -20.58 7.32
CA GLU A 112 -9.58 -20.25 8.67
C GLU A 112 -10.88 -19.41 8.68
N GLY A 113 -11.26 -18.86 7.53
CA GLY A 113 -12.44 -18.01 7.34
C GLY A 113 -12.16 -16.51 7.50
N ASP A 114 -10.90 -16.09 7.57
CA ASP A 114 -10.53 -14.67 7.64
C ASP A 114 -10.46 -14.05 6.25
N GLU A 115 -11.05 -12.85 6.11
CA GLU A 115 -11.03 -12.07 4.86
C GLU A 115 -9.65 -11.44 4.67
N CYS A 116 -9.06 -11.64 3.49
CA CYS A 116 -7.77 -11.10 3.12
C CYS A 116 -7.79 -10.61 1.67
N ALA A 117 -6.72 -9.94 1.26
CA ALA A 117 -6.57 -9.49 -0.10
C ALA A 117 -5.16 -9.79 -0.58
N ILE A 118 -5.03 -10.15 -1.86
CA ILE A 118 -3.76 -10.45 -2.48
C ILE A 118 -3.50 -9.58 -3.69
N VAL A 119 -2.22 -9.37 -3.98
CA VAL A 119 -1.76 -8.59 -5.12
C VAL A 119 -0.76 -9.36 -5.96
N SER A 120 -0.80 -9.11 -7.25
CA SER A 120 0.24 -9.52 -8.18
C SER A 120 0.61 -8.38 -9.10
N THR A 121 1.90 -8.17 -9.26
CA THR A 121 2.51 -7.27 -10.23
C THR A 121 3.28 -8.09 -11.26
N MET A 122 3.39 -7.57 -12.47
CA MET A 122 4.10 -8.23 -13.56
C MET A 122 4.59 -7.23 -14.59
N SER A 123 5.80 -7.44 -15.09
CA SER A 123 6.37 -6.73 -16.23
C SER A 123 6.63 -7.75 -17.32
N HIS A 124 6.26 -7.44 -18.55
CA HIS A 124 6.38 -8.35 -19.70
C HIS A 124 6.95 -7.60 -20.91
N GLN A 125 7.74 -8.30 -21.72
CA GLN A 125 8.26 -7.78 -22.98
C GLN A 125 7.42 -8.38 -24.09
N GLY A 126 6.30 -7.73 -24.38
CA GLY A 126 5.24 -8.23 -25.27
C GLY A 126 3.97 -7.41 -25.09
N SER A 127 2.90 -7.87 -25.73
CA SER A 127 1.62 -7.14 -25.73
C SER A 127 0.91 -7.16 -24.37
N MET A 128 0.01 -6.20 -24.19
CA MET A 128 -0.90 -6.07 -23.07
C MET A 128 -1.71 -7.35 -22.85
N GLU A 129 -2.22 -7.97 -23.92
CA GLU A 129 -3.05 -9.19 -23.84
C GLU A 129 -2.28 -10.36 -23.23
N GLU A 130 -1.02 -10.57 -23.66
CA GLU A 130 -0.17 -11.62 -23.11
C GLU A 130 0.13 -11.35 -21.63
N CYS A 131 0.46 -10.10 -21.30
CA CYS A 131 0.72 -9.69 -19.92
C CYS A 131 -0.51 -9.90 -19.03
N GLU A 132 -1.71 -9.59 -19.50
CA GLU A 132 -2.96 -9.79 -18.75
C GLU A 132 -3.23 -11.28 -18.48
N ILE A 133 -3.03 -12.14 -19.47
CA ILE A 133 -3.20 -13.60 -19.33
C ILE A 133 -2.20 -14.16 -18.32
N GLU A 134 -0.92 -13.78 -18.44
CA GLU A 134 0.12 -14.23 -17.51
C GLU A 134 -0.08 -13.69 -16.09
N LEU A 135 -0.50 -12.44 -15.95
CA LEU A 135 -0.81 -11.81 -14.67
C LEU A 135 -1.95 -12.52 -13.95
N ARG A 136 -3.04 -12.83 -14.66
CA ARG A 136 -4.16 -13.63 -14.12
C ARG A 136 -3.72 -15.02 -13.70
N ARG A 137 -2.93 -15.69 -14.53
CA ARG A 137 -2.39 -17.01 -14.20
C ARG A 137 -1.47 -16.97 -12.97
N ASN A 138 -0.66 -15.92 -12.84
CA ASN A 138 0.19 -15.69 -11.67
C ASN A 138 -0.63 -15.49 -10.41
N LEU A 139 -1.70 -14.70 -10.49
CA LEU A 139 -2.59 -14.49 -9.37
C LEU A 139 -3.28 -15.80 -8.95
N GLN A 140 -3.81 -16.58 -9.90
CA GLN A 140 -4.38 -17.89 -9.64
C GLN A 140 -3.39 -18.85 -8.97
N ARG A 141 -2.12 -18.86 -9.43
CA ARG A 141 -1.06 -19.64 -8.76
C ARG A 141 -0.82 -19.16 -7.33
N LYS A 142 -0.81 -17.85 -7.08
CA LYS A 142 -0.63 -17.28 -5.73
C LYS A 142 -1.77 -17.64 -4.78
N LEU A 143 -3.01 -17.73 -5.29
CA LEU A 143 -4.18 -18.19 -4.55
C LEU A 143 -4.05 -19.68 -4.21
N GLY A 144 -3.77 -20.52 -5.21
CA GLY A 144 -3.64 -21.96 -5.02
C GLY A 144 -2.49 -22.35 -4.10
N ASN A 145 -1.37 -21.62 -4.13
CA ASN A 145 -0.24 -21.87 -3.22
C ASN A 145 -0.55 -21.54 -1.75
N ARG A 146 -1.63 -20.81 -1.47
CA ARG A 146 -2.04 -20.38 -0.13
C ARG A 146 -3.42 -20.92 0.27
N ASP A 147 -3.99 -21.81 -0.54
CA ASP A 147 -5.35 -22.35 -0.37
C ASP A 147 -6.41 -21.25 -0.14
N LEU A 148 -6.28 -20.12 -0.87
CA LEU A 148 -7.20 -18.99 -0.75
C LEU A 148 -8.37 -19.13 -1.72
N GLU A 149 -9.58 -18.89 -1.20
CA GLU A 149 -10.80 -18.87 -2.01
C GLU A 149 -11.15 -17.46 -2.44
N LEU A 150 -11.41 -17.24 -3.74
CA LEU A 150 -11.86 -15.95 -4.25
C LEU A 150 -13.22 -15.58 -3.66
N ARG A 151 -13.28 -14.38 -3.07
CA ARG A 151 -14.55 -13.83 -2.60
C ARG A 151 -15.43 -13.48 -3.79
N LYS A 152 -16.71 -13.80 -3.67
CA LYS A 152 -17.74 -13.40 -4.63
C LYS A 152 -18.51 -12.22 -4.07
N SER A 153 -18.82 -11.25 -4.93
CA SER A 153 -19.78 -10.19 -4.64
C SER A 153 -21.19 -10.77 -4.51
N ASP A 154 -22.13 -9.95 -4.04
CA ASP A 154 -23.55 -10.32 -3.91
C ASP A 154 -24.16 -10.73 -5.27
N ASP A 155 -23.61 -10.21 -6.37
CA ASP A 155 -23.99 -10.54 -7.75
C ASP A 155 -23.32 -11.83 -8.28
N GLY A 156 -22.53 -12.52 -7.45
CA GLY A 156 -21.82 -13.75 -7.80
C GLY A 156 -20.56 -13.55 -8.65
N SER A 157 -20.21 -12.31 -9.00
CA SER A 157 -18.94 -11.96 -9.66
C SER A 157 -17.77 -12.10 -8.68
N ALA A 158 -16.61 -12.56 -9.16
CA ALA A 158 -15.40 -12.59 -8.35
C ALA A 158 -14.93 -11.16 -8.07
N LEU A 159 -14.57 -10.86 -6.82
CA LEU A 159 -13.99 -9.58 -6.42
C LEU A 159 -12.50 -9.56 -6.77
N PHE A 160 -12.25 -9.26 -8.03
CA PHE A 160 -10.94 -9.23 -8.66
C PHE A 160 -10.93 -8.10 -9.70
N GLU A 161 -9.79 -7.42 -9.79
CA GLU A 161 -9.55 -6.40 -10.81
C GLU A 161 -8.10 -6.47 -11.27
N CYS A 162 -7.87 -6.11 -12.52
CA CYS A 162 -6.53 -5.97 -13.10
C CYS A 162 -6.46 -4.72 -13.96
N ALA A 163 -5.31 -4.06 -13.90
CA ALA A 163 -4.96 -2.96 -14.78
C ALA A 163 -3.63 -3.31 -15.44
N VAL A 164 -3.62 -3.27 -16.77
CA VAL A 164 -2.46 -3.58 -17.60
C VAL A 164 -2.42 -2.53 -18.69
N ASP A 165 -1.22 -2.12 -19.06
CA ASP A 165 -1.01 -1.20 -20.16
C ASP A 165 0.26 -1.60 -20.91
N GLU A 166 0.40 -1.11 -22.12
CA GLU A 166 1.55 -1.36 -22.98
C GLU A 166 2.10 -0.09 -23.59
N ILE A 167 3.36 -0.19 -24.01
CA ILE A 167 4.04 0.86 -24.75
C ILE A 167 4.80 0.24 -25.91
N GLU A 168 4.62 0.86 -27.08
CA GLU A 168 5.45 0.60 -28.25
C GLU A 168 6.61 1.58 -28.29
N ALA A 169 7.80 1.08 -28.56
CA ALA A 169 9.00 1.89 -28.61
C ALA A 169 8.98 2.89 -29.76
N GLN A 170 9.59 4.04 -29.52
CA GLN A 170 9.86 5.02 -30.57
C GLN A 170 11.36 5.13 -30.82
N GLU A 171 11.74 5.34 -32.08
CA GLU A 171 13.14 5.38 -32.49
C GLU A 171 13.87 6.54 -31.79
N GLY A 172 14.95 6.21 -31.08
CA GLY A 172 15.78 7.19 -30.37
C GLY A 172 15.23 7.66 -29.02
N PHE A 173 14.13 7.09 -28.53
CA PHE A 173 13.55 7.40 -27.22
C PHE A 173 13.47 6.17 -26.31
N HIS A 174 13.49 6.44 -25.01
CA HIS A 174 13.15 5.48 -23.97
C HIS A 174 11.66 5.56 -23.65
N GLY A 175 10.99 4.42 -23.76
CA GLY A 175 9.60 4.24 -23.38
C GLY A 175 9.49 3.54 -22.03
N VAL A 176 8.61 4.02 -21.14
CA VAL A 176 8.31 3.38 -19.86
C VAL A 176 6.81 3.19 -19.73
N VAL A 177 6.40 1.99 -19.30
CA VAL A 177 5.03 1.71 -18.87
C VAL A 177 5.04 1.30 -17.40
N LEU A 178 4.12 1.88 -16.65
CA LEU A 178 3.92 1.65 -15.23
C LEU A 178 2.51 1.13 -14.98
N ALA A 179 2.41 0.21 -14.03
CA ALA A 179 1.15 -0.25 -13.47
C ALA A 179 1.30 -0.32 -11.95
N ALA A 180 0.40 0.31 -11.20
CA ALA A 180 0.47 0.38 -9.75
C ALA A 180 -0.86 0.08 -9.06
N LEU A 181 -0.80 -0.64 -7.94
CA LEU A 181 -1.83 -0.60 -6.91
C LEU A 181 -1.39 0.41 -5.85
N ILE A 182 -2.17 1.47 -5.67
CA ILE A 182 -1.86 2.60 -4.80
C ILE A 182 -2.64 2.46 -3.48
N LEU A 183 -1.94 2.53 -2.35
CA LEU A 183 -2.49 2.42 -0.99
C LEU A 183 -2.10 3.67 -0.19
N PRO A 184 -2.80 4.80 -0.34
CA PRO A 184 -2.39 6.07 0.27
C PRO A 184 -2.50 6.10 1.79
N ASN A 185 -3.34 5.24 2.38
CA ASN A 185 -3.66 5.27 3.81
C ASN A 185 -3.12 4.06 4.59
N SER A 186 -2.44 3.11 3.94
CA SER A 186 -1.96 1.90 4.62
C SER A 186 -0.87 2.19 5.66
N LEU A 187 -0.03 3.22 5.41
CA LEU A 187 1.04 3.64 6.33
C LEU A 187 0.57 4.59 7.43
N ASN A 188 -0.70 5.03 7.41
CA ASN A 188 -1.30 5.85 8.47
C ASN A 188 -1.62 5.08 9.76
N ILE A 189 -1.04 3.88 9.94
CA ILE A 189 -1.15 3.00 11.13
C ILE A 189 -0.65 3.67 12.44
N GLY A 190 -0.09 4.88 12.39
CA GLY A 190 0.21 5.72 13.56
C GLY A 190 -0.91 6.66 14.04
N GLY A 191 -2.07 6.69 13.37
CA GLY A 191 -3.10 7.72 13.55
C GLY A 191 -3.91 7.71 14.85
N SER A 192 -3.71 6.75 15.76
CA SER A 192 -4.11 6.93 17.16
C SER A 192 -2.91 7.42 17.96
N SER A 193 -2.66 8.73 17.91
CA SER A 193 -1.96 9.40 19.01
C SER A 193 -2.84 9.30 20.25
N GLY A 194 -2.75 8.17 20.95
CA GLY A 194 -2.91 8.20 22.40
C GLY A 194 -1.92 9.22 22.96
N PRO A 195 -2.26 9.93 24.05
CA PRO A 195 -1.44 11.04 24.54
C PRO A 195 0.01 10.55 24.65
N THR A 196 0.90 11.21 23.92
CA THR A 196 2.34 10.98 24.01
C THR A 196 2.65 10.97 25.49
N ARG A 197 3.14 9.83 25.99
CA ARG A 197 3.65 9.75 27.36
C ARG A 197 4.60 10.93 27.51
N SER A 198 4.21 11.86 28.38
CA SER A 198 5.02 12.97 28.84
C SER A 198 6.48 12.54 28.78
N ARG A 199 7.28 13.24 27.98
CA ARG A 199 8.74 13.15 28.11
C ARG A 199 9.02 13.59 29.54
N ASN A 200 9.15 12.61 30.42
CA ASN A 200 9.83 12.74 31.68
C ASN A 200 11.32 12.90 31.34
N MET A 201 11.66 14.01 30.67
CA MET A 201 12.97 14.61 30.79
C MET A 201 12.96 15.18 32.20
N GLY A 202 13.60 14.44 33.11
CA GLY A 202 13.81 14.88 34.47
C GLY A 202 14.49 16.25 34.46
N VAL A 203 13.71 17.28 34.78
CA VAL A 203 14.15 18.42 35.57
C VAL A 203 12.99 18.72 36.51
N SER A 204 13.09 18.20 37.73
CA SER A 204 12.26 18.63 38.84
C SER A 204 12.56 20.10 39.11
N SER A 205 11.73 21.03 38.63
CA SER A 205 11.69 22.39 39.15
C SER A 205 10.87 22.42 40.44
N ILE A 206 11.43 21.82 41.49
CA ILE A 206 11.18 22.22 42.88
C ILE A 206 12.51 22.75 43.39
N GLY A 207 12.62 24.07 43.39
CA GLY A 207 13.79 24.80 43.86
C GLY A 207 13.37 26.17 44.34
N GLY A 208 12.74 26.21 45.51
CA GLY A 208 12.63 27.44 46.28
C GLY A 208 13.99 27.87 46.79
N SER A 209 14.24 29.17 46.72
CA SER A 209 15.10 29.99 47.61
C SER A 209 16.51 29.49 47.93
N LEU A 210 17.53 30.16 47.37
CA LEU A 210 18.59 30.90 48.09
C LEU A 210 19.81 31.19 47.19
N GLY A 211 20.19 32.46 47.08
CA GLY A 211 21.56 32.92 46.83
C GLY A 211 21.97 33.14 45.36
N GLY A 212 22.05 34.41 44.92
CA GLY A 212 22.75 34.83 43.70
C GLY A 212 24.29 34.87 43.84
N PRO A 213 25.04 35.69 43.07
CA PRO A 213 24.67 36.40 41.84
C PRO A 213 25.71 36.30 40.69
N SER A 214 25.39 36.99 39.58
CA SER A 214 26.31 37.62 38.58
C SER A 214 26.69 36.85 37.30
N GLY A 215 26.05 37.25 36.19
CA GLY A 215 26.75 37.86 35.06
C GLY A 215 27.10 36.98 33.83
N LEU A 216 26.88 37.58 32.64
CA LEU A 216 27.33 37.18 31.28
C LEU A 216 26.37 36.18 30.58
N GLY A 217 25.58 36.51 29.56
CA GLY A 217 25.70 37.54 28.53
C GLY A 217 26.39 36.97 27.29
N GLY A 218 25.64 36.37 26.36
CA GLY A 218 26.20 35.82 25.12
C GLY A 218 25.11 35.46 24.09
N SER A 219 24.80 36.40 23.22
CA SER A 219 23.98 36.24 22.01
C SER A 219 24.80 35.59 20.89
N GLY A 220 24.33 34.48 20.33
CA GLY A 220 24.93 33.82 19.17
C GLY A 220 23.88 33.55 18.11
N GLN A 221 23.82 34.44 17.12
CA GLN A 221 23.04 34.35 15.90
C GLN A 221 23.86 33.52 14.89
N SER A 222 23.27 32.47 14.31
CA SER A 222 23.88 31.76 13.19
C SER A 222 22.87 31.56 12.07
N ASP A 223 23.14 32.32 11.02
CA ASP A 223 22.62 32.30 9.67
C ASP A 223 23.06 31.01 8.95
N PHE A 224 22.17 30.39 8.17
CA PHE A 224 22.53 29.25 7.30
C PHE A 224 21.96 29.49 5.91
N GLY A 225 22.84 29.93 5.00
CA GLY A 225 22.64 29.87 3.56
C GLY A 225 23.28 28.61 2.99
N PHE A 226 22.45 27.80 2.35
CA PHE A 226 22.75 27.02 1.15
C PHE A 226 21.55 27.14 0.23
#